data_AF-I2PYP0-F1
#
_entry.id   AF-I2PYP0-F1
#
_cell.length_a   1.000
_cell.length_b   1.000
_cell.length_c   1.000
_cell.angle_alpha   90.00
_cell.angle_beta   90.00
_cell.angle_gamma   90.00
#
_symmetry.space_group_name_H-M   'P 1'
#
loop_
_entity.id
_entity.type
_entity.pdbx_description
1 polymer ?
#
loop_
_entity_poly.entity_id
_entity_poly.type
_entity_poly.pdbx_seq_one_letter_code
_entity_poly.pdbx_strand_id
1 'polypeptide(L)'
;MNADFRPTVRLRFDGDAAALAGLRGAALRELDTMRRENVFDLPVYGRHLRLPGGEAIVCSRIGLLETVTIRAPGAGEPRPAGRIALPALPDPDGYFYAIPGCLARYEGLSTLGNAIPDGPLAGWTVGLGGDVTVVTASRAGLPEPPGLPAAGIGRELGVFVLPGGAASGLLFGRDHIPDAAPFSVSCLVRLREPLAYDYTYDARGVLNPFRAYFLQSADGRDFVWDCPGSISPLLGFCSPHLHPDWVETVTYPWAPWNEDFAARTELLAGARRAGTACPDAPALAREAYRDAAGQAYPDPEGFVLGLQAAGLFVYNGNRLLGARLSHFETQTGYVPALSDPLECGVWHHAVLTHEADGAVTLYLAREDRAAADAYAGVQPLCAMDAACAWQASGVNAWTLANGRTGQAIGAYRMNSAMDVALPRFFDYALSPGQAYLLQLEALAGLFVADDHEVVQAAGAGLTPITIAKEAP
;
A
#
# COMPACT_ATOMS: atom_id res chain seq x y z
N MET A 1 -34.80 32.01 -11.45
CA MET A 1 -34.42 30.61 -11.13
C MET A 1 -34.48 30.49 -9.62
N ASN A 2 -35.24 29.54 -9.06
CA ASN A 2 -35.54 29.46 -7.62
C ASN A 2 -34.25 29.37 -6.78
N ALA A 3 -34.01 30.35 -5.91
CA ALA A 3 -32.80 30.48 -5.11
C ALA A 3 -32.83 29.70 -3.77
N ASP A 4 -33.88 28.94 -3.48
CA ASP A 4 -34.12 28.34 -2.15
C ASP A 4 -34.18 26.80 -2.11
N PHE A 5 -33.74 26.09 -3.16
CA PHE A 5 -33.63 24.63 -3.07
C PHE A 5 -32.35 24.21 -2.33
N ARG A 6 -32.45 24.04 -1.01
CA ARG A 6 -31.45 23.29 -0.23
C ARG A 6 -31.89 21.83 -0.18
N PRO A 7 -31.19 20.88 -0.85
CA PRO A 7 -31.53 19.47 -0.74
C PRO A 7 -31.51 19.03 0.73
N THR A 8 -32.53 18.27 1.14
CA THR A 8 -32.63 17.75 2.50
C THR A 8 -31.48 16.77 2.75
N VAL A 9 -30.77 16.96 3.87
CA VAL A 9 -29.67 16.08 4.31
C VAL A 9 -30.13 14.63 4.29
N ARG A 10 -29.35 13.76 3.62
CA ARG A 10 -29.63 12.33 3.59
C ARG A 10 -28.99 11.65 4.80
N LEU A 11 -29.80 11.40 5.82
CA LEU A 11 -29.39 10.57 6.96
C LEU A 11 -29.52 9.09 6.59
N ARG A 12 -28.44 8.34 6.80
CA ARG A 12 -28.32 6.90 6.55
C ARG A 12 -27.87 6.20 7.82
N PHE A 13 -28.44 5.02 8.06
CA PHE A 13 -28.00 4.11 9.11
C PHE A 13 -27.39 2.89 8.43
N ASP A 14 -26.18 2.54 8.82
CA ASP A 14 -25.42 1.42 8.29
C ASP A 14 -25.22 0.42 9.43
N GLY A 15 -26.18 -0.51 9.57
CA GLY A 15 -26.38 -1.36 10.73
C GLY A 15 -27.84 -1.34 11.21
N ASP A 16 -28.10 -1.82 12.42
CA ASP A 16 -29.46 -1.79 13.01
C ASP A 16 -29.90 -0.34 13.27
N ALA A 17 -30.80 0.16 12.42
CA ALA A 17 -31.32 1.52 12.51
C ALA A 17 -32.01 1.83 13.85
N ALA A 18 -32.60 0.84 14.53
CA ALA A 18 -33.22 1.05 15.83
C ALA A 18 -32.18 1.28 16.93
N ALA A 19 -31.08 0.52 16.91
CA ALA A 19 -29.95 0.69 17.82
C ALA A 19 -29.20 2.00 17.57
N LEU A 20 -29.05 2.41 16.31
CA LEU A 20 -28.30 3.60 15.91
C LEU A 20 -29.11 4.90 15.95
N ALA A 21 -30.44 4.83 16.08
CA ALA A 21 -31.32 6.00 16.08
C ALA A 21 -30.94 7.02 17.16
N GLY A 22 -30.43 6.55 18.31
CA GLY A 22 -29.99 7.40 19.42
C GLY A 22 -28.82 8.34 19.06
N LEU A 23 -28.05 8.01 18.03
CA LEU A 23 -26.88 8.79 17.60
C LEU A 23 -27.21 9.93 16.64
N ARG A 24 -28.47 10.04 16.20
CA ARG A 24 -28.92 11.08 15.26
C ARG A 24 -28.58 12.49 15.71
N GLY A 25 -28.70 12.77 17.02
CA GLY A 25 -28.36 14.08 17.57
C GLY A 25 -26.86 14.39 17.49
N ALA A 26 -25.99 13.39 17.70
CA ALA A 26 -24.55 13.55 17.52
C ALA A 26 -24.19 13.72 16.04
N ALA A 27 -24.86 12.97 15.16
CA ALA A 27 -24.61 13.01 13.73
C ALA A 27 -24.98 14.35 13.08
N LEU A 28 -26.06 14.98 13.55
CA LEU A 28 -26.42 16.34 13.10
C LEU A 28 -25.49 17.41 13.66
N ARG A 29 -25.01 17.26 14.90
CA ARG A 29 -23.99 18.18 15.45
C ARG A 29 -22.68 18.09 14.67
N GLU A 30 -22.28 16.89 14.29
CA GLU A 30 -21.09 16.67 13.49
C GLU A 30 -21.23 17.26 12.08
N LEU A 31 -22.42 17.15 11.48
CA LEU A 31 -22.73 17.81 10.22
C LEU A 31 -22.67 19.34 10.34
N ASP A 32 -23.19 19.91 11.43
CA ASP A 32 -23.12 21.36 11.65
C ASP A 32 -21.68 21.83 11.90
N THR A 33 -20.85 21.01 12.55
CA THR A 33 -19.41 21.24 12.64
C THR A 33 -18.76 21.17 11.25
N MET A 34 -19.08 20.15 10.45
CA MET A 34 -18.62 20.02 9.07
C MET A 34 -18.96 21.26 8.24
N ARG A 35 -20.19 21.78 8.35
CA ARG A 35 -20.59 23.01 7.66
C ARG A 35 -19.86 24.26 8.15
N ARG A 36 -19.62 24.38 9.46
CA ARG A 36 -18.89 25.51 10.05
C ARG A 36 -17.42 25.49 9.66
N GLU A 37 -16.81 24.32 9.59
CA GLU A 37 -15.42 24.14 9.18
C GLU A 37 -15.25 24.19 7.66
N ASN A 38 -16.31 23.89 6.90
CA ASN A 38 -16.36 24.13 5.47
C ASN A 38 -16.58 25.61 5.14
N VAL A 39 -15.73 26.48 5.70
CA VAL A 39 -15.81 27.94 5.60
C VAL A 39 -15.73 28.44 4.16
N PHE A 40 -15.20 27.62 3.25
CA PHE A 40 -15.02 27.91 1.83
C PHE A 40 -16.06 27.25 0.93
N ASP A 41 -17.12 26.67 1.50
CA ASP A 41 -18.22 26.01 0.78
C ASP A 41 -17.75 24.94 -0.21
N LEU A 42 -16.70 24.21 0.15
CA LEU A 42 -16.12 23.15 -0.66
C LEU A 42 -17.20 22.16 -1.07
N PRO A 43 -17.28 21.82 -2.37
CA PRO A 43 -18.27 20.88 -2.88
C PRO A 43 -17.97 19.46 -2.39
N VAL A 44 -16.72 19.15 -2.02
CA VAL A 44 -16.38 17.89 -1.37
C VAL A 44 -15.66 18.18 -0.06
N TYR A 45 -16.30 17.81 1.03
CA TYR A 45 -15.78 18.01 2.38
C TYR A 45 -16.43 16.99 3.30
N GLY A 46 -15.69 16.48 4.28
CA GLY A 46 -16.22 15.46 5.16
C GLY A 46 -15.58 15.51 6.53
N ARG A 47 -16.30 14.97 7.50
CA ARG A 47 -15.83 14.77 8.87
C ARG A 47 -16.18 13.38 9.31
N HIS A 48 -15.28 12.81 10.09
CA HIS A 48 -15.45 11.48 10.66
C HIS A 48 -15.31 11.58 12.18
N LEU A 49 -16.33 11.10 12.89
CA LEU A 49 -16.32 11.02 14.35
C LEU A 49 -16.50 9.55 14.75
N ARG A 50 -15.46 8.97 15.34
CA ARG A 50 -15.55 7.67 16.01
C ARG A 50 -16.03 7.87 17.45
N LEU A 51 -16.98 7.04 17.87
CA LEU A 51 -17.55 7.07 19.21
C LEU A 51 -16.93 5.97 20.09
N PRO A 52 -16.93 6.13 21.43
CA PRO A 52 -16.34 5.14 22.35
C PRO A 52 -16.92 3.73 22.26
N GLY A 53 -18.14 3.56 21.72
CA GLY A 53 -18.78 2.26 21.52
C GLY A 53 -18.36 1.55 20.21
N GLY A 54 -17.48 2.15 19.42
CA GLY A 54 -17.03 1.61 18.13
C GLY A 54 -17.90 2.02 16.95
N GLU A 55 -18.98 2.76 17.16
CA GLU A 55 -19.76 3.38 16.10
C GLU A 55 -19.02 4.54 15.45
N ALA A 56 -19.37 4.83 14.21
CA ALA A 56 -18.80 5.94 13.45
C ALA A 56 -19.89 6.84 12.86
N ILE A 57 -19.68 8.14 12.90
CA ILE A 57 -20.47 9.14 12.20
C ILE A 57 -19.62 9.69 11.07
N VAL A 58 -20.07 9.49 9.83
CA VAL A 58 -19.45 10.02 8.63
C VAL A 58 -20.36 11.09 8.06
N CYS A 59 -19.95 12.34 8.16
CA CYS A 59 -20.58 13.45 7.47
C CYS A 59 -19.81 13.69 6.18
N SER A 60 -20.51 13.77 5.06
CA SER A 60 -19.90 14.11 3.77
C SER A 60 -20.78 15.07 3.00
N ARG A 61 -20.13 15.98 2.30
CA ARG A 61 -20.71 16.83 1.26
C ARG A 61 -20.12 16.41 -0.08
N ILE A 62 -20.97 16.27 -1.08
CA ILE A 62 -20.60 16.08 -2.49
C ILE A 62 -21.49 16.97 -3.34
N GLY A 63 -20.92 18.02 -3.93
CA GLY A 63 -21.65 19.13 -4.53
C GLY A 63 -22.56 19.82 -3.51
N LEU A 64 -23.87 19.82 -3.80
CA LEU A 64 -24.92 20.32 -2.90
C LEU A 64 -25.49 19.23 -1.98
N LEU A 65 -25.10 17.96 -2.18
CA LEU A 65 -25.66 16.85 -1.43
C LEU A 65 -24.87 16.63 -0.14
N GLU A 66 -25.53 16.76 1.00
CA GLU A 66 -24.98 16.39 2.29
C GLU A 66 -25.56 15.04 2.73
N THR A 67 -24.67 14.12 3.07
CA THR A 67 -24.99 12.79 3.58
C THR A 67 -24.41 12.65 4.98
N VAL A 68 -25.19 12.07 5.88
CA VAL A 68 -24.75 11.69 7.22
C VAL A 68 -24.98 10.21 7.37
N THR A 69 -23.92 9.44 7.55
CA THR A 69 -23.99 7.99 7.74
C THR A 69 -23.61 7.67 9.18
N ILE A 70 -24.51 7.02 9.91
CA ILE A 70 -24.25 6.50 11.25
C ILE A 70 -23.99 5.00 11.09
N ARG A 71 -22.78 4.56 11.39
CA ARG A 71 -22.29 3.19 11.19
C ARG A 71 -22.25 2.44 12.51
N ALA A 72 -22.77 1.21 12.50
CA ALA A 72 -22.56 0.25 13.58
C ALA A 72 -21.09 -0.21 13.61
N PRO A 73 -20.63 -0.74 14.75
CA PRO A 73 -19.28 -1.29 14.84
C PRO A 73 -19.13 -2.46 13.85
N GLY A 74 -18.16 -2.39 12.95
CA GLY A 74 -17.84 -3.48 12.01
C GLY A 74 -18.69 -3.56 10.73
N ALA A 75 -19.51 -2.56 10.40
CA ALA A 75 -20.22 -2.53 9.11
C ALA A 75 -19.27 -2.17 7.94
N GLY A 76 -19.09 -3.10 7.00
CA GLY A 76 -18.42 -2.86 5.72
C GLY A 76 -19.40 -2.39 4.63
N GLU A 77 -18.93 -1.56 3.70
CA GLU A 77 -19.79 -0.90 2.69
C GLU A 77 -20.48 -1.89 1.73
N PRO A 78 -21.78 -1.71 1.44
CA PRO A 78 -22.40 -2.28 0.26
C PRO A 78 -22.08 -1.44 -1.00
N ARG A 79 -21.46 -2.09 -1.99
CA ARG A 79 -21.11 -1.55 -3.31
C ARG A 79 -22.32 -0.97 -4.07
N PRO A 80 -22.27 0.28 -4.56
CA PRO A 80 -23.10 0.71 -5.67
C PRO A 80 -22.54 0.11 -6.99
N ALA A 81 -23.36 -0.62 -7.74
CA ALA A 81 -23.06 -0.99 -9.11
C ALA A 81 -23.46 0.17 -10.04
N GLY A 82 -22.48 0.87 -10.62
CA GLY A 82 -22.73 1.85 -11.67
C GLY A 82 -21.56 2.81 -11.88
N ARG A 83 -21.25 3.08 -13.15
CA ARG A 83 -20.41 4.22 -13.57
C ARG A 83 -21.15 5.51 -13.21
N ILE A 84 -20.69 6.18 -12.16
CA ILE A 84 -20.93 7.61 -11.97
C ILE A 84 -19.64 8.29 -12.41
N ALA A 85 -19.71 9.36 -13.20
CA ALA A 85 -18.54 10.18 -13.48
C ALA A 85 -18.23 11.01 -12.22
N LEU A 86 -16.94 11.16 -11.88
CA LEU A 86 -16.53 12.06 -10.80
C LEU A 86 -17.06 13.45 -11.14
N PRO A 87 -17.84 14.11 -10.25
CA PRO A 87 -18.24 15.49 -10.52
C PRO A 87 -16.97 16.32 -10.61
N ALA A 88 -16.80 17.04 -11.73
CA ALA A 88 -15.75 18.03 -11.85
C ALA A 88 -15.86 18.98 -10.65
N LEU A 89 -14.78 19.11 -9.89
CA LEU A 89 -14.70 20.20 -8.92
C LEU A 89 -14.74 21.51 -9.72
N PRO A 90 -15.48 22.53 -9.27
CA PRO A 90 -15.37 23.85 -9.85
C PRO A 90 -13.89 24.26 -9.76
N ASP A 91 -13.37 24.82 -10.84
CA ASP A 91 -12.13 25.57 -10.88
C ASP A 91 -12.53 27.04 -10.77
N PRO A 92 -12.70 27.61 -9.55
CA PRO A 92 -13.04 29.01 -9.45
C PRO A 92 -11.83 29.82 -9.91
N ASP A 93 -12.03 30.70 -10.88
CA ASP A 93 -11.00 31.60 -11.40
C ASP A 93 -10.16 32.18 -10.24
N GLY A 94 -8.85 31.96 -10.29
CA GLY A 94 -7.92 32.46 -9.28
C GLY A 94 -7.69 31.55 -8.07
N TYR A 95 -8.20 30.31 -8.07
CA TYR A 95 -7.98 29.34 -6.99
C TYR A 95 -7.32 28.05 -7.50
N PHE A 96 -6.74 27.27 -6.59
CA PHE A 96 -6.17 25.95 -6.90
C PHE A 96 -6.18 25.05 -5.65
N TYR A 97 -6.17 23.72 -5.81
CA TYR A 97 -6.14 22.80 -4.66
C TYR A 97 -4.73 22.54 -4.17
N ALA A 98 -4.57 22.34 -2.86
CA ALA A 98 -3.29 22.02 -2.24
C ALA A 98 -3.41 20.98 -1.14
N ILE A 99 -2.43 20.09 -1.05
CA ILE A 99 -2.24 19.17 0.07
C ILE A 99 -0.88 19.48 0.71
N PRO A 100 -0.86 19.96 1.96
CA PRO A 100 0.40 20.36 2.60
C PRO A 100 1.19 19.13 3.07
N GLY A 101 2.50 19.31 3.29
CA GLY A 101 3.36 18.30 3.91
C GLY A 101 3.66 17.10 3.00
N CYS A 102 3.63 17.29 1.69
CA CYS A 102 4.16 16.27 0.78
C CYS A 102 5.69 16.22 0.93
N LEU A 103 6.23 15.06 1.30
CA LEU A 103 7.67 14.88 1.52
C LEU A 103 8.42 14.69 0.20
N ALA A 104 7.82 13.89 -0.68
CA ALA A 104 8.38 13.60 -1.99
C ALA A 104 7.28 13.31 -2.99
N ARG A 105 7.50 13.77 -4.22
CA ARG A 105 6.70 13.47 -5.42
C ARG A 105 7.65 13.17 -6.56
N TYR A 106 7.45 12.06 -7.26
CA TYR A 106 8.25 11.74 -8.44
C TYR A 106 7.40 11.75 -9.71
N GLU A 107 7.79 12.60 -10.66
CA GLU A 107 7.14 12.69 -11.97
C GLU A 107 7.78 11.76 -12.99
N GLY A 108 9.11 11.57 -12.94
CA GLY A 108 9.80 10.49 -13.64
C GLY A 108 10.17 10.73 -15.10
N LEU A 109 9.48 11.63 -15.84
CA LEU A 109 9.70 11.80 -17.28
C LEU A 109 10.97 12.58 -17.61
N SER A 110 11.04 13.85 -17.21
CA SER A 110 12.22 14.70 -17.45
C SER A 110 13.30 14.53 -16.38
N THR A 111 12.93 14.05 -15.20
CA THR A 111 13.83 13.83 -14.08
C THR A 111 13.36 12.68 -13.20
N LEU A 112 14.33 11.98 -12.61
CA LEU A 112 14.12 11.01 -11.52
C LEU A 112 14.23 11.67 -10.15
N GLY A 113 14.55 12.96 -10.09
CA GLY A 113 14.62 13.74 -8.87
C GLY A 113 13.25 13.92 -8.22
N ASN A 114 13.26 14.09 -6.90
CA ASN A 114 12.11 14.58 -6.16
C ASN A 114 11.69 15.96 -6.71
N ALA A 115 10.41 16.10 -7.06
CA ALA A 115 9.84 17.35 -7.57
C ALA A 115 9.74 18.44 -6.49
N ILE A 116 9.85 18.07 -5.21
CA ILE A 116 9.80 18.99 -4.08
C ILE A 116 11.24 19.45 -3.77
N PRO A 117 11.59 20.71 -4.08
CA PRO A 117 12.99 21.18 -4.02
C PRO A 117 13.44 21.55 -2.60
N ASP A 118 12.50 21.73 -1.67
CA ASP A 118 12.74 22.14 -0.30
C ASP A 118 12.16 21.11 0.67
N GLY A 119 12.93 20.69 1.67
CA GLY A 119 12.47 19.73 2.69
C GLY A 119 13.45 18.58 2.96
N PRO A 120 13.06 17.61 3.81
CA PRO A 120 13.95 16.53 4.25
C PRO A 120 14.45 15.63 3.10
N LEU A 121 13.64 15.48 2.05
CA LEU A 121 13.94 14.66 0.88
C LEU A 121 14.33 15.51 -0.35
N ALA A 122 14.65 16.79 -0.17
CA ALA A 122 15.12 17.63 -1.26
C ALA A 122 16.40 17.05 -1.91
N GLY A 123 16.46 17.06 -3.24
CA GLY A 123 17.61 16.53 -3.99
C GLY A 123 17.70 15.00 -4.06
N TRP A 124 16.79 14.27 -3.42
CA TRP A 124 16.70 12.82 -3.61
C TRP A 124 16.37 12.45 -5.04
N THR A 125 16.87 11.32 -5.50
CA THR A 125 16.61 10.75 -6.82
C THR A 125 16.13 9.32 -6.67
N VAL A 126 15.06 8.94 -7.35
CA VAL A 126 14.58 7.56 -7.38
C VAL A 126 15.57 6.69 -8.16
N GLY A 127 16.02 5.59 -7.56
CA GLY A 127 16.83 4.60 -8.26
C GLY A 127 15.97 3.72 -9.14
N LEU A 128 16.48 3.32 -10.30
CA LEU A 128 15.82 2.39 -11.21
C LEU A 128 16.58 1.06 -11.23
N GLY A 129 15.85 -0.04 -11.14
CA GLY A 129 16.35 -1.38 -11.41
C GLY A 129 16.60 -1.61 -12.91
N GLY A 130 17.20 -2.76 -13.22
CA GLY A 130 17.35 -3.21 -14.61
C GLY A 130 16.01 -3.30 -15.34
N ASP A 131 16.01 -2.90 -16.60
CA ASP A 131 14.88 -2.99 -17.53
C ASP A 131 13.64 -2.14 -17.15
N VAL A 132 13.71 -1.30 -16.12
CA VAL A 132 12.68 -0.29 -15.87
C VAL A 132 12.77 0.79 -16.93
N THR A 133 11.65 1.06 -17.59
CA THR A 133 11.54 2.14 -18.58
C THR A 133 10.56 3.19 -18.12
N VAL A 134 10.75 4.44 -18.54
CA VAL A 134 9.78 5.51 -18.34
C VAL A 134 9.12 5.84 -19.67
N VAL A 135 7.79 5.85 -19.69
CA VAL A 135 6.99 6.26 -20.84
C VAL A 135 6.09 7.44 -20.48
N THR A 136 5.59 8.17 -21.48
CA THR A 136 4.65 9.27 -21.22
C THR A 136 3.31 8.75 -20.69
N ALA A 137 2.60 9.59 -19.93
CA ALA A 137 1.23 9.30 -19.48
C ALA A 137 0.31 8.89 -20.64
N SER A 138 0.32 9.66 -21.74
CA SER A 138 -0.41 9.35 -22.98
C SER A 138 -0.11 7.96 -23.55
N ARG A 139 1.17 7.54 -23.58
CA ARG A 139 1.54 6.20 -24.07
C ARG A 139 1.04 5.09 -23.15
N ALA A 140 0.85 5.38 -21.87
CA ALA A 140 0.33 4.44 -20.90
C ALA A 140 -1.21 4.46 -20.78
N GLY A 141 -1.89 5.34 -21.51
CA GLY A 141 -3.35 5.50 -21.47
C GLY A 141 -3.86 6.36 -20.31
N LEU A 142 -2.98 7.12 -19.65
CA LEU A 142 -3.34 8.07 -18.61
C LEU A 142 -3.56 9.48 -19.20
N PRO A 143 -4.39 10.32 -18.57
CA PRO A 143 -4.45 11.74 -18.91
C PRO A 143 -3.10 12.40 -18.64
N GLU A 144 -2.73 13.38 -19.48
CA GLU A 144 -1.59 14.23 -19.17
C GLU A 144 -1.91 15.04 -17.89
N PRO A 145 -0.97 15.15 -16.93
CA PRO A 145 -1.21 15.86 -15.70
C PRO A 145 -1.46 17.34 -16.02
N PRO A 146 -2.47 17.98 -15.43
CA PRO A 146 -2.61 19.41 -15.55
C PRO A 146 -1.40 20.08 -14.87
N GLY A 147 -0.83 21.08 -15.51
CA GLY A 147 -0.04 22.09 -14.80
C GLY A 147 -0.96 23.15 -14.19
N LEU A 148 -0.35 24.22 -13.71
CA LEU A 148 -1.04 25.47 -13.37
C LEU A 148 -0.43 26.61 -14.19
N PRO A 149 -0.84 26.80 -15.46
CA PRO A 149 -0.21 27.76 -16.37
C PRO A 149 -0.25 29.21 -15.88
N ALA A 150 -1.31 29.59 -15.15
CA ALA A 150 -1.44 30.90 -14.53
C ALA A 150 -0.33 31.21 -13.51
N ALA A 151 0.28 30.17 -12.91
CA ALA A 151 1.43 30.26 -12.03
C ALA A 151 2.76 29.90 -12.73
N GLY A 152 2.74 29.62 -14.04
CA GLY A 152 3.89 29.12 -14.78
C GLY A 152 4.34 27.72 -14.37
N ILE A 153 3.46 26.92 -13.77
CA ILE A 153 3.78 25.55 -13.32
C ILE A 153 3.39 24.58 -14.43
N GLY A 154 4.37 23.82 -14.94
CA GLY A 154 4.15 22.68 -15.82
C GLY A 154 4.35 21.36 -15.07
N ARG A 155 3.79 20.27 -15.59
CA ARG A 155 4.01 18.91 -15.08
C ARG A 155 4.24 17.95 -16.23
N GLU A 156 5.14 16.99 -16.02
CA GLU A 156 5.51 16.01 -17.02
C GLU A 156 5.47 14.60 -16.41
N LEU A 157 4.31 13.97 -16.48
CA LEU A 157 4.13 12.65 -15.87
C LEU A 157 4.76 11.55 -16.72
N GLY A 158 5.74 10.89 -16.13
CA GLY A 158 6.30 9.63 -16.54
C GLY A 158 5.64 8.46 -15.83
N VAL A 159 5.44 7.38 -16.58
CA VAL A 159 4.98 6.10 -16.08
C VAL A 159 6.16 5.15 -16.05
N PHE A 160 6.50 4.66 -14.86
CA PHE A 160 7.51 3.65 -14.65
C PHE A 160 6.93 2.29 -15.01
N VAL A 161 7.45 1.66 -16.07
CA VAL A 161 7.06 0.32 -16.53
C VAL A 161 8.02 -0.69 -15.92
N LEU A 162 7.54 -1.49 -14.97
CA LEU A 162 8.33 -2.51 -14.28
C LEU A 162 8.03 -3.88 -14.92
N PRO A 163 9.04 -4.57 -15.50
CA PRO A 163 8.82 -5.85 -16.18
C PRO A 163 8.50 -7.05 -15.28
N GLY A 164 8.70 -6.96 -13.97
CA GLY A 164 8.78 -8.14 -13.10
C GLY A 164 10.14 -8.85 -13.23
N GLY A 165 10.32 -9.92 -12.46
CA GLY A 165 11.56 -10.72 -12.49
C GLY A 165 12.79 -10.01 -11.90
N ALA A 166 13.98 -10.60 -12.06
CA ALA A 166 15.20 -10.39 -11.23
C ALA A 166 15.74 -8.95 -11.07
N ALA A 167 15.26 -7.96 -11.82
CA ALA A 167 15.85 -6.62 -11.80
C ALA A 167 14.85 -5.44 -11.85
N SER A 168 13.54 -5.67 -11.79
CA SER A 168 12.55 -4.62 -12.07
C SER A 168 12.11 -3.80 -10.84
N GLY A 169 12.65 -2.61 -10.58
CA GLY A 169 12.18 -1.83 -9.41
C GLY A 169 12.43 -0.34 -9.37
N LEU A 170 11.69 0.34 -8.51
CA LEU A 170 12.00 1.69 -8.05
C LEU A 170 12.60 1.61 -6.65
N LEU A 171 13.64 2.40 -6.39
CA LEU A 171 14.34 2.44 -5.12
C LEU A 171 14.24 3.83 -4.50
N PHE A 172 13.72 3.90 -3.29
CA PHE A 172 13.58 5.11 -2.49
C PHE A 172 14.39 4.96 -1.20
N GLY A 173 14.91 6.08 -0.68
CA GLY A 173 15.70 6.07 0.57
C GLY A 173 14.85 5.91 1.82
N ARG A 174 15.35 5.23 2.85
CA ARG A 174 14.66 4.92 4.12
C ARG A 174 13.78 6.04 4.70
N ASP A 175 14.10 7.30 4.49
CA ASP A 175 13.35 8.44 5.04
C ASP A 175 11.96 8.66 4.38
N HIS A 176 11.58 7.91 3.34
CA HIS A 176 10.27 8.02 2.69
C HIS A 176 9.13 7.39 3.51
N ILE A 177 9.43 6.41 4.37
CA ILE A 177 8.46 5.81 5.31
C ILE A 177 9.08 5.87 6.71
N PRO A 178 8.49 6.64 7.65
CA PRO A 178 9.05 6.81 8.99
C PRO A 178 8.95 5.53 9.83
N ASP A 179 9.85 5.41 10.83
CA ASP A 179 9.96 4.23 11.70
C ASP A 179 8.88 4.13 12.78
N ALA A 180 8.43 5.24 13.37
CA ALA A 180 7.47 5.19 14.46
C ALA A 180 6.55 6.42 14.44
N ALA A 181 6.12 6.80 13.24
CA ALA A 181 5.25 7.94 13.03
C ALA A 181 4.15 7.59 12.01
N PRO A 182 3.02 8.31 12.07
CA PRO A 182 2.02 8.25 11.01
C PRO A 182 2.63 8.56 9.65
N PHE A 183 2.08 7.96 8.60
CA PHE A 183 2.53 8.24 7.24
C PHE A 183 1.43 7.91 6.23
N SER A 184 1.58 8.44 5.03
CA SER A 184 0.78 8.01 3.90
C SER A 184 1.62 7.88 2.64
N VAL A 185 1.22 6.95 1.78
CA VAL A 185 1.77 6.81 0.44
C VAL A 185 0.63 6.83 -0.58
N SER A 186 0.88 7.41 -1.74
CA SER A 186 -0.06 7.45 -2.86
C SER A 186 0.62 7.12 -4.17
N CYS A 187 -0.06 6.41 -5.08
CA CYS A 187 0.38 6.23 -6.46
C CYS A 187 -0.77 5.80 -7.38
N LEU A 188 -0.52 5.96 -8.68
CA LEU A 188 -1.19 5.18 -9.72
C LEU A 188 -0.47 3.85 -9.91
N VAL A 189 -1.25 2.78 -10.02
CA VAL A 189 -0.75 1.44 -10.30
C VAL A 189 -1.62 0.72 -11.34
N ARG A 190 -0.97 0.02 -12.27
CA ARG A 190 -1.59 -0.94 -13.16
C ARG A 190 -0.83 -2.25 -13.09
N LEU A 191 -1.40 -3.23 -12.43
CA LEU A 191 -0.83 -4.58 -12.41
C LEU A 191 -1.01 -5.21 -13.80
N ARG A 192 0.07 -5.66 -14.44
CA ARG A 192 0.00 -6.27 -15.78
C ARG A 192 -0.25 -7.76 -15.71
N GLU A 193 0.27 -8.41 -14.67
CA GLU A 193 0.10 -9.84 -14.42
C GLU A 193 -0.03 -10.09 -12.90
N PRO A 194 -0.79 -11.10 -12.47
CA PRO A 194 -0.82 -11.49 -11.06
C PRO A 194 0.59 -11.79 -10.55
N LEU A 195 0.93 -11.27 -9.37
CA LEU A 195 2.17 -11.59 -8.69
C LEU A 195 2.22 -13.09 -8.37
N ALA A 196 3.31 -13.73 -8.77
CA ALA A 196 3.60 -15.11 -8.44
C ALA A 196 4.74 -15.21 -7.41
N TYR A 197 4.71 -16.27 -6.61
CA TYR A 197 5.84 -16.64 -5.76
C TYR A 197 6.89 -17.33 -6.63
N ASP A 198 8.14 -16.86 -6.60
CA ASP A 198 9.23 -17.56 -7.26
C ASP A 198 9.72 -18.72 -6.41
N TYR A 199 9.32 -19.93 -6.80
CA TYR A 199 9.75 -21.15 -6.13
C TYR A 199 11.12 -21.63 -6.59
N THR A 200 11.77 -20.98 -7.56
CA THR A 200 13.05 -21.45 -8.09
C THR A 200 14.22 -20.94 -7.28
N TYR A 201 15.20 -21.82 -7.04
CA TYR A 201 16.49 -21.44 -6.48
C TYR A 201 17.44 -21.14 -7.63
N ASP A 202 17.53 -19.85 -7.99
CA ASP A 202 18.16 -19.31 -9.20
C ASP A 202 19.41 -20.11 -9.67
N ALA A 203 20.40 -20.32 -8.79
CA ALA A 203 21.69 -20.89 -9.17
C ALA A 203 21.77 -22.43 -9.17
N ARG A 204 20.80 -23.14 -8.57
CA ARG A 204 20.92 -24.59 -8.33
C ARG A 204 19.95 -25.44 -9.17
N GLY A 205 19.01 -24.81 -9.88
CA GLY A 205 18.05 -25.52 -10.73
C GLY A 205 17.08 -26.41 -9.95
N VAL A 206 16.92 -26.14 -8.65
CA VAL A 206 15.98 -26.84 -7.74
C VAL A 206 15.04 -25.82 -7.13
N LEU A 207 13.92 -26.29 -6.59
CA LEU A 207 12.99 -25.45 -5.84
C LEU A 207 13.61 -24.94 -4.54
N ASN A 208 13.28 -23.71 -4.18
CA ASN A 208 13.68 -23.09 -2.92
C ASN A 208 12.90 -23.72 -1.74
N PRO A 209 13.60 -24.30 -0.75
CA PRO A 209 12.97 -24.89 0.42
C PRO A 209 12.48 -23.84 1.42
N PHE A 210 12.87 -22.57 1.29
CA PHE A 210 12.52 -21.51 2.24
C PHE A 210 11.42 -20.60 1.70
N ARG A 211 10.25 -20.62 2.33
CA ARG A 211 9.09 -19.82 1.93
C ARG A 211 8.84 -18.72 2.94
N ALA A 212 9.00 -17.48 2.50
CA ALA A 212 8.74 -16.28 3.27
C ALA A 212 7.29 -15.81 3.12
N TYR A 213 6.61 -15.64 4.25
CA TYR A 213 5.20 -15.26 4.29
C TYR A 213 4.97 -14.04 5.18
N PHE A 214 3.95 -13.26 4.84
CA PHE A 214 3.38 -12.29 5.79
C PHE A 214 2.61 -13.08 6.85
N LEU A 215 3.26 -13.36 7.98
CA LEU A 215 2.70 -14.17 9.06
C LEU A 215 1.81 -13.33 9.96
N GLN A 216 0.62 -13.83 10.25
CA GLN A 216 -0.31 -13.25 11.21
C GLN A 216 -0.51 -14.23 12.36
N SER A 217 -0.74 -13.71 13.57
CA SER A 217 -1.08 -14.53 14.72
C SER A 217 -2.08 -13.83 15.60
N ALA A 218 -2.99 -14.60 16.20
CA ALA A 218 -3.90 -14.08 17.22
C ALA A 218 -3.27 -14.10 18.63
N ASP A 219 -2.29 -14.97 18.88
CA ASP A 219 -1.82 -15.32 20.22
C ASP A 219 -0.28 -15.39 20.37
N GLY A 220 0.46 -15.20 19.27
CA GLY A 220 1.93 -15.25 19.21
C GLY A 220 2.49 -16.66 19.20
N ARG A 221 1.64 -17.69 19.05
CA ARG A 221 2.03 -19.11 19.04
C ARG A 221 1.65 -19.76 17.73
N ASP A 222 0.41 -19.55 17.32
CA ASP A 222 -0.12 -20.07 16.07
C ASP A 222 -0.09 -18.98 15.01
N PHE A 223 0.65 -19.25 13.94
CA PHE A 223 0.82 -18.33 12.80
C PHE A 223 0.06 -18.85 11.59
N VAL A 224 -0.63 -17.95 10.90
CA VAL A 224 -1.37 -18.19 9.66
C VAL A 224 -0.82 -17.31 8.53
N TRP A 225 -1.03 -17.76 7.30
CA TRP A 225 -0.64 -17.06 6.08
C TRP A 225 -1.52 -17.50 4.92
N ASP A 226 -1.59 -16.67 3.87
CA ASP A 226 -2.27 -17.04 2.63
C ASP A 226 -1.36 -17.84 1.70
N CYS A 227 -1.97 -18.62 0.82
CA CYS A 227 -1.33 -19.37 -0.26
C CYS A 227 -1.67 -18.76 -1.62
N PRO A 228 -0.71 -18.63 -2.56
CA PRO A 228 0.73 -18.93 -2.44
C PRO A 228 1.52 -17.92 -1.59
N GLY A 229 0.89 -16.86 -1.05
CA GLY A 229 1.49 -15.94 -0.09
C GLY A 229 2.52 -14.99 -0.69
N SER A 230 2.44 -14.75 -2.00
CA SER A 230 3.32 -13.85 -2.72
C SER A 230 3.14 -12.40 -2.26
N ILE A 231 4.23 -11.67 -2.01
CA ILE A 231 4.21 -10.27 -1.61
C ILE A 231 5.37 -9.48 -2.20
N SER A 232 5.04 -8.35 -2.81
CA SER A 232 6.01 -7.46 -3.47
C SER A 232 5.67 -6.00 -3.12
N PRO A 233 6.65 -5.17 -2.71
CA PRO A 233 6.43 -3.75 -2.46
C PRO A 233 5.80 -3.06 -3.66
N LEU A 234 4.72 -2.30 -3.45
CA LEU A 234 4.26 -1.30 -4.41
C LEU A 234 4.87 0.05 -4.06
N LEU A 235 4.77 0.48 -2.81
CA LEU A 235 5.55 1.56 -2.22
C LEU A 235 5.83 1.19 -0.76
N GLY A 236 7.00 0.62 -0.50
CA GLY A 236 7.30 0.18 0.86
C GLY A 236 8.54 -0.68 0.96
N PHE A 237 8.74 -1.25 2.13
CA PHE A 237 9.84 -2.15 2.40
C PHE A 237 9.32 -3.54 2.77
N CYS A 238 9.98 -4.60 2.29
CA CYS A 238 9.71 -5.96 2.73
C CYS A 238 11.00 -6.78 2.79
N SER A 239 11.18 -7.53 3.87
CA SER A 239 12.33 -8.44 4.07
C SER A 239 11.96 -9.63 4.94
N PRO A 240 12.80 -10.68 4.98
CA PRO A 240 12.68 -11.76 5.95
C PRO A 240 12.71 -11.23 7.37
N HIS A 241 11.86 -11.82 8.21
CA HIS A 241 12.02 -11.80 9.65
C HIS A 241 12.24 -13.21 10.15
N LEU A 242 13.27 -13.40 10.95
CA LEU A 242 13.61 -14.68 11.55
C LEU A 242 13.05 -14.74 12.97
N HIS A 243 12.21 -15.74 13.26
CA HIS A 243 11.64 -15.91 14.59
C HIS A 243 12.76 -16.23 15.61
N PRO A 244 12.91 -15.49 16.72
CA PRO A 244 14.03 -15.67 17.64
C PRO A 244 14.09 -17.06 18.27
N ASP A 245 12.93 -17.66 18.57
CA ASP A 245 12.85 -18.96 19.26
C ASP A 245 12.67 -20.17 18.33
N TRP A 246 12.60 -20.00 17.00
CA TRP A 246 12.45 -21.15 16.11
C TRP A 246 13.81 -21.76 15.80
N VAL A 247 13.95 -23.06 16.06
CA VAL A 247 15.14 -23.84 15.76
C VAL A 247 14.72 -25.19 15.18
N GLU A 248 15.24 -25.51 14.00
CA GLU A 248 14.98 -26.78 13.31
C GLU A 248 16.29 -27.49 12.98
N THR A 249 16.25 -28.82 12.97
CA THR A 249 17.31 -29.64 12.34
C THR A 249 16.92 -29.89 10.89
N VAL A 250 17.78 -29.47 9.96
CA VAL A 250 17.47 -29.42 8.52
C VAL A 250 18.55 -30.06 7.66
N THR A 251 18.19 -30.43 6.44
CA THR A 251 19.11 -30.75 5.34
C THR A 251 18.63 -30.04 4.06
N TYR A 252 19.44 -30.02 3.01
CA TYR A 252 19.12 -29.26 1.78
C TYR A 252 19.12 -30.15 0.53
N PRO A 253 18.23 -29.89 -0.45
CA PRO A 253 18.06 -30.74 -1.63
C PRO A 253 19.15 -30.55 -2.71
N TRP A 254 20.35 -30.12 -2.32
CA TRP A 254 21.47 -29.85 -3.23
C TRP A 254 22.82 -30.18 -2.59
N ALA A 255 23.86 -30.25 -3.42
CA ALA A 255 25.21 -30.52 -2.96
C ALA A 255 25.73 -29.39 -2.04
N PRO A 256 26.48 -29.72 -0.98
CA PRO A 256 26.91 -31.08 -0.58
C PRO A 256 25.88 -31.90 0.21
N TRP A 257 24.74 -31.36 0.64
CA TRP A 257 23.83 -32.03 1.58
C TRP A 257 23.06 -33.22 0.99
N ASN A 258 22.79 -33.20 -0.32
CA ASN A 258 22.09 -34.28 -1.02
C ASN A 258 22.93 -35.55 -1.28
N GLU A 259 24.14 -35.66 -0.72
CA GLU A 259 24.87 -36.94 -0.73
C GLU A 259 24.27 -37.96 0.25
N ASP A 260 23.85 -37.49 1.43
CA ASP A 260 23.19 -38.28 2.47
C ASP A 260 22.41 -37.33 3.38
N PHE A 261 21.09 -37.30 3.23
CA PHE A 261 20.22 -36.40 3.99
C PHE A 261 20.23 -36.68 5.49
N ALA A 262 20.49 -37.92 5.92
CA ALA A 262 20.49 -38.31 7.33
C ALA A 262 21.82 -37.94 8.01
N ALA A 263 22.94 -38.05 7.29
CA ALA A 263 24.26 -37.73 7.83
C ALA A 263 24.63 -36.24 7.70
N ARG A 264 24.05 -35.51 6.75
CA ARG A 264 24.36 -34.09 6.49
C ARG A 264 23.22 -33.18 6.93
N THR A 265 23.13 -32.97 8.25
CA THR A 265 22.16 -32.05 8.84
C THR A 265 22.83 -30.81 9.45
N GLU A 266 22.06 -29.74 9.57
CA GLU A 266 22.45 -28.49 10.20
C GLU A 266 21.34 -27.98 11.12
N LEU A 267 21.69 -27.05 12.02
CA LEU A 267 20.71 -26.30 12.79
C LEU A 267 20.36 -25.01 12.05
N LEU A 268 19.07 -24.81 11.83
CA LEU A 268 18.49 -23.61 11.24
C LEU A 268 17.76 -22.84 12.33
N ALA A 269 18.17 -21.59 12.56
CA ALA A 269 17.44 -20.68 13.43
C ALA A 269 16.54 -19.76 12.59
N GLY A 270 15.39 -19.34 13.14
CA GLY A 270 14.54 -18.32 12.53
C GLY A 270 13.38 -18.82 11.67
N ALA A 271 13.38 -20.09 11.33
CA ALA A 271 12.40 -20.72 10.46
C ALA A 271 11.94 -22.05 11.06
N ARG A 272 10.73 -22.48 10.69
CA ARG A 272 10.15 -23.75 11.15
C ARG A 272 9.77 -24.64 9.99
N ARG A 273 9.69 -25.96 10.21
CA ARG A 273 9.20 -26.89 9.19
C ARG A 273 7.75 -26.55 8.81
N ALA A 274 7.43 -26.57 7.52
CA ALA A 274 6.06 -26.38 7.06
C ALA A 274 5.21 -27.59 7.46
N GLY A 275 4.34 -27.42 8.47
CA GLY A 275 3.45 -28.49 8.96
C GLY A 275 2.24 -28.77 8.07
N THR A 276 1.90 -27.85 7.17
CA THR A 276 0.74 -27.93 6.27
C THR A 276 1.18 -27.58 4.86
N ALA A 277 0.79 -28.40 3.88
CA ALA A 277 1.06 -28.14 2.47
C ALA A 277 0.31 -26.90 1.99
N CYS A 278 1.00 -26.04 1.25
CA CYS A 278 0.38 -24.92 0.56
C CYS A 278 -0.11 -25.41 -0.81
N PRO A 279 -1.42 -25.40 -1.11
CA PRO A 279 -1.98 -26.08 -2.29
C PRO A 279 -1.34 -25.71 -3.63
N ASP A 280 -0.92 -24.45 -3.76
CA ASP A 280 -0.33 -23.91 -5.00
C ASP A 280 1.21 -23.91 -4.99
N ALA A 281 1.83 -24.37 -3.90
CA ALA A 281 3.28 -24.45 -3.81
C ALA A 281 3.78 -25.83 -4.24
N PRO A 282 4.75 -25.93 -5.15
CA PRO A 282 5.29 -27.20 -5.58
C PRO A 282 6.06 -27.87 -4.44
N ALA A 283 5.77 -29.14 -4.20
CA ALA A 283 6.53 -29.96 -3.25
C ALA A 283 7.95 -30.23 -3.75
N LEU A 284 8.90 -30.28 -2.83
CA LEU A 284 10.29 -30.72 -3.04
C LEU A 284 10.35 -32.25 -3.12
N ALA A 285 9.57 -32.81 -4.03
CA ALA A 285 9.40 -34.23 -4.27
C ALA A 285 9.74 -34.55 -5.74
N ARG A 286 9.92 -35.84 -6.07
CA ARG A 286 10.37 -36.45 -7.35
C ARG A 286 11.85 -36.86 -7.34
N GLU A 287 12.30 -37.50 -8.42
CA GLU A 287 13.67 -38.00 -8.62
C GLU A 287 14.75 -36.94 -8.40
N ALA A 288 14.48 -35.68 -8.74
CA ALA A 288 15.42 -34.56 -8.51
C ALA A 288 15.68 -34.27 -7.01
N TYR A 289 14.86 -34.82 -6.10
CA TYR A 289 14.91 -34.61 -4.66
C TYR A 289 15.22 -35.89 -3.90
N ARG A 290 16.05 -36.75 -4.50
CA ARG A 290 16.61 -37.93 -3.84
C ARG A 290 18.09 -37.72 -3.54
N ASP A 291 18.57 -38.31 -2.45
CA ASP A 291 20.00 -38.38 -2.18
C ASP A 291 20.70 -39.47 -3.01
N ALA A 292 22.01 -39.60 -2.86
CA ALA A 292 22.81 -40.60 -3.58
C ALA A 292 22.42 -42.06 -3.24
N ALA A 293 21.78 -42.29 -2.09
CA ALA A 293 21.26 -43.60 -1.68
C ALA A 293 19.80 -43.83 -2.14
N GLY A 294 19.20 -42.87 -2.84
CA GLY A 294 17.84 -42.93 -3.35
C GLY A 294 16.76 -42.56 -2.32
N GLN A 295 17.13 -42.09 -1.12
CA GLN A 295 16.17 -41.64 -0.12
C GLN A 295 15.53 -40.32 -0.55
N ALA A 296 14.22 -40.20 -0.34
CA ALA A 296 13.51 -38.96 -0.63
C ALA A 296 13.92 -37.84 0.33
N TYR A 297 13.86 -36.60 -0.14
CA TYR A 297 14.06 -35.42 0.71
C TYR A 297 13.08 -35.43 1.90
N PRO A 298 13.56 -35.30 3.15
CA PRO A 298 12.73 -35.47 4.34
C PRO A 298 11.72 -34.34 4.57
N ASP A 299 11.92 -33.18 3.94
CA ASP A 299 11.12 -31.97 4.17
C ASP A 299 10.39 -31.52 2.87
N PRO A 300 9.48 -32.33 2.29
CA PRO A 300 8.89 -32.08 0.96
C PRO A 300 8.07 -30.78 0.88
N GLU A 301 7.61 -30.24 2.01
CA GLU A 301 6.88 -28.96 2.06
C GLU A 301 7.79 -27.75 2.35
N GLY A 302 9.07 -28.01 2.66
CA GLY A 302 10.06 -26.99 2.99
C GLY A 302 9.86 -26.35 4.37
N PHE A 303 10.30 -25.11 4.48
CA PHE A 303 10.38 -24.32 5.71
C PHE A 303 9.67 -22.99 5.54
N VAL A 304 9.06 -22.52 6.63
CA VAL A 304 8.36 -21.25 6.73
C VAL A 304 9.21 -20.27 7.52
N LEU A 305 9.36 -19.05 6.99
CA LEU A 305 9.87 -17.89 7.72
C LEU A 305 8.90 -16.72 7.57
N GLY A 306 8.97 -15.75 8.48
CA GLY A 306 8.14 -14.56 8.41
C GLY A 306 8.76 -13.45 7.56
N LEU A 307 7.99 -12.38 7.40
CA LEU A 307 8.40 -11.16 6.72
C LEU A 307 8.16 -9.96 7.64
N GLN A 308 9.07 -8.99 7.59
CA GLN A 308 8.78 -7.62 7.97
C GLN A 308 8.25 -6.88 6.74
N ALA A 309 7.32 -5.96 6.94
CA ALA A 309 6.73 -5.16 5.88
C ALA A 309 6.25 -3.80 6.40
N ALA A 310 6.54 -2.73 5.67
CA ALA A 310 6.00 -1.40 5.94
C ALA A 310 5.66 -0.67 4.64
N GLY A 311 4.39 -0.31 4.45
CA GLY A 311 3.90 0.42 3.28
C GLY A 311 2.80 -0.31 2.53
N LEU A 312 2.73 -0.06 1.23
CA LEU A 312 1.74 -0.62 0.31
C LEU A 312 2.37 -1.73 -0.54
N PHE A 313 1.68 -2.86 -0.67
CA PHE A 313 2.20 -4.07 -1.34
C PHE A 313 1.21 -4.64 -2.33
N VAL A 314 1.72 -5.23 -3.42
CA VAL A 314 0.97 -6.23 -4.19
C VAL A 314 1.03 -7.54 -3.43
N TYR A 315 -0.12 -8.16 -3.21
CA TYR A 315 -0.26 -9.32 -2.34
C TYR A 315 -1.14 -10.41 -2.96
N ASN A 316 -0.68 -11.65 -2.80
CA ASN A 316 -1.31 -12.90 -3.20
C ASN A 316 -1.97 -12.86 -4.59
N GLY A 317 -1.16 -12.71 -5.64
CA GLY A 317 -1.65 -12.48 -7.00
C GLY A 317 -1.92 -11.00 -7.25
N ASN A 318 -3.15 -10.57 -7.03
CA ASN A 318 -3.64 -9.29 -7.53
C ASN A 318 -4.38 -8.46 -6.49
N ARG A 319 -4.03 -8.53 -5.21
CA ARG A 319 -4.60 -7.63 -4.19
C ARG A 319 -3.60 -6.57 -3.78
N LEU A 320 -4.09 -5.50 -3.15
CA LEU A 320 -3.26 -4.54 -2.45
C LEU A 320 -3.38 -4.74 -0.94
N LEU A 321 -2.23 -4.73 -0.27
CA LEU A 321 -2.09 -4.90 1.16
C LEU A 321 -1.42 -3.65 1.75
N GLY A 322 -2.07 -3.01 2.71
CA GLY A 322 -1.46 -2.03 3.60
C GLY A 322 -0.94 -2.71 4.85
N ALA A 323 0.37 -2.71 5.06
CA ALA A 323 1.00 -3.44 6.16
C ALA A 323 2.00 -2.61 6.95
N ARG A 324 2.06 -2.90 8.26
CA ARG A 324 3.09 -2.45 9.20
C ARG A 324 3.41 -3.55 10.20
N LEU A 325 4.42 -4.34 9.87
CA LEU A 325 4.85 -5.52 10.61
C LEU A 325 6.38 -5.51 10.72
N SER A 326 6.91 -5.34 11.92
CA SER A 326 8.35 -5.46 12.21
C SER A 326 8.69 -6.76 12.93
N HIS A 327 7.82 -7.21 13.83
CA HIS A 327 8.04 -8.36 14.71
C HIS A 327 6.76 -9.19 14.78
N PHE A 328 6.56 -10.08 13.80
CA PHE A 328 5.33 -10.88 13.69
C PHE A 328 5.07 -11.77 14.91
N GLU A 329 6.12 -12.17 15.62
CA GLU A 329 6.08 -12.97 16.84
C GLU A 329 5.50 -12.23 18.06
N THR A 330 5.52 -10.90 18.04
CA THR A 330 4.99 -10.07 19.13
C THR A 330 3.78 -9.23 18.74
N GLN A 331 3.60 -8.96 17.44
CA GLN A 331 2.49 -8.17 16.91
C GLN A 331 1.29 -9.05 16.58
N THR A 332 0.51 -9.39 17.60
CA THR A 332 -0.60 -10.35 17.50
C THR A 332 -1.97 -9.67 17.56
N GLY A 333 -2.98 -10.29 16.97
CA GLY A 333 -4.38 -9.81 16.97
C GLY A 333 -4.65 -8.65 16.00
N TYR A 334 -3.69 -8.27 15.17
CA TYR A 334 -3.77 -7.14 14.25
C TYR A 334 -4.16 -7.57 12.84
N VAL A 335 -5.15 -6.89 12.25
CA VAL A 335 -5.69 -7.19 10.91
C VAL A 335 -5.18 -6.15 9.92
N PRO A 336 -4.53 -6.52 8.81
CA PRO A 336 -4.08 -5.54 7.83
C PRO A 336 -5.23 -5.04 6.96
N ALA A 337 -5.03 -3.88 6.31
CA ALA A 337 -5.95 -3.39 5.29
C ALA A 337 -5.70 -4.16 3.98
N LEU A 338 -6.65 -4.97 3.54
CA LEU A 338 -6.52 -5.83 2.35
C LEU A 338 -7.65 -5.54 1.36
N SER A 339 -7.30 -5.25 0.11
CA SER A 339 -8.27 -4.99 -0.94
C SER A 339 -8.92 -6.26 -1.50
N ASP A 340 -10.02 -6.07 -2.22
CA ASP A 340 -10.48 -7.07 -3.19
C ASP A 340 -9.44 -7.29 -4.31
N PRO A 341 -9.52 -8.40 -5.07
CA PRO A 341 -8.71 -8.59 -6.26
C PRO A 341 -8.86 -7.44 -7.28
N LEU A 342 -7.73 -6.92 -7.73
CA LEU A 342 -7.60 -5.92 -8.79
C LEU A 342 -7.74 -6.59 -10.15
N GLU A 343 -8.33 -5.84 -11.08
CA GLU A 343 -8.36 -6.22 -12.48
C GLU A 343 -7.00 -5.90 -13.13
N CYS A 344 -6.31 -6.92 -13.65
CA CYS A 344 -5.04 -6.72 -14.35
C CYS A 344 -5.27 -5.93 -15.65
N GLY A 345 -4.33 -5.05 -15.99
CA GLY A 345 -4.41 -4.18 -17.16
C GLY A 345 -5.24 -2.90 -16.97
N VAL A 346 -5.83 -2.69 -15.78
CA VAL A 346 -6.64 -1.50 -15.45
C VAL A 346 -5.89 -0.61 -14.45
N TRP A 347 -5.95 0.71 -14.67
CA TRP A 347 -5.38 1.67 -13.73
C TRP A 347 -6.20 1.80 -12.46
N HIS A 348 -5.48 1.85 -11.35
CA HIS A 348 -6.01 2.13 -10.03
C HIS A 348 -5.19 3.25 -9.38
N HIS A 349 -5.86 4.16 -8.68
CA HIS A 349 -5.22 5.07 -7.75
C HIS A 349 -5.35 4.51 -6.34
N ALA A 350 -4.21 4.34 -5.66
CA ALA A 350 -4.15 3.78 -4.32
C ALA A 350 -3.56 4.80 -3.35
N VAL A 351 -4.22 4.99 -2.21
CA VAL A 351 -3.71 5.75 -1.07
C VAL A 351 -3.74 4.86 0.15
N LEU A 352 -2.58 4.63 0.76
CA LEU A 352 -2.46 4.02 2.07
C LEU A 352 -2.20 5.10 3.10
N THR A 353 -2.97 5.12 4.18
CA THR A 353 -2.76 5.98 5.34
C THR A 353 -2.59 5.12 6.59
N HIS A 354 -1.64 5.51 7.44
CA HIS A 354 -1.36 4.88 8.73
C HIS A 354 -1.38 5.95 9.82
N GLU A 355 -2.31 5.81 10.75
CA GLU A 355 -2.55 6.75 11.84
C GLU A 355 -1.67 6.46 13.07
N ALA A 356 -1.64 7.40 14.00
CA ALA A 356 -0.85 7.30 15.23
C ALA A 356 -1.35 6.23 16.20
N ASP A 357 -2.66 5.97 16.18
CA ASP A 357 -3.32 4.94 16.98
C ASP A 357 -3.21 3.53 16.38
N GLY A 358 -2.58 3.41 15.20
CA GLY A 358 -2.45 2.16 14.47
C GLY A 358 -3.59 1.87 13.50
N ALA A 359 -4.55 2.77 13.31
CA ALA A 359 -5.53 2.61 12.24
C ALA A 359 -4.84 2.68 10.88
N VAL A 360 -5.17 1.73 10.01
CA VAL A 360 -4.67 1.66 8.63
C VAL A 360 -5.86 1.73 7.70
N THR A 361 -5.82 2.64 6.73
CA THR A 361 -6.85 2.70 5.68
C THR A 361 -6.20 2.69 4.31
N LEU A 362 -6.69 1.80 3.44
CA LEU A 362 -6.34 1.75 2.03
C LEU A 362 -7.55 2.24 1.22
N TYR A 363 -7.40 3.41 0.60
CA TYR A 363 -8.35 3.92 -0.39
C TYR A 363 -7.92 3.45 -1.77
N LEU A 364 -8.84 2.84 -2.52
CA LEU A 364 -8.57 2.31 -3.85
C LEU A 364 -9.64 2.77 -4.83
N ALA A 365 -9.24 3.56 -5.82
CA ALA A 365 -10.13 4.01 -6.90
C ALA A 365 -9.71 3.38 -8.21
N ARG A 366 -10.67 2.85 -8.97
CA ARG A 366 -10.43 2.32 -10.30
C ARG A 366 -10.70 3.41 -11.35
N GLU A 367 -9.91 3.45 -12.43
CA GLU A 367 -9.99 4.52 -13.44
C GLU A 367 -11.38 4.70 -14.06
N ASP A 368 -12.20 3.65 -14.12
CA ASP A 368 -13.53 3.66 -14.71
C ASP A 368 -14.67 3.71 -13.67
N ARG A 369 -14.36 4.04 -12.41
CA ARG A 369 -15.32 4.20 -11.31
C ARG A 369 -15.09 5.53 -10.57
N ALA A 370 -16.18 6.22 -10.19
CA ALA A 370 -16.05 7.45 -9.39
C ALA A 370 -15.75 7.20 -7.91
N ALA A 371 -16.40 6.21 -7.29
CA ALA A 371 -16.18 5.96 -5.88
C ALA A 371 -14.88 5.15 -5.69
N ALA A 372 -14.06 5.60 -4.74
CA ALA A 372 -13.01 4.77 -4.17
C ALA A 372 -13.63 3.83 -3.13
N ASP A 373 -13.15 2.59 -3.10
CA ASP A 373 -13.41 1.65 -2.01
C ASP A 373 -12.41 1.94 -0.87
N ALA A 374 -12.84 1.82 0.39
CA ALA A 374 -11.99 2.00 1.56
C ALA A 374 -11.88 0.69 2.36
N TYR A 375 -10.66 0.20 2.51
CA TYR A 375 -10.34 -1.03 3.24
C TYR A 375 -9.65 -0.66 4.55
N ALA A 376 -10.26 -1.01 5.68
CA ALA A 376 -9.74 -0.70 7.00
C ALA A 376 -8.94 -1.87 7.58
N GLY A 377 -7.94 -1.54 8.37
CA GLY A 377 -7.14 -2.45 9.19
C GLY A 377 -6.66 -1.75 10.45
N VAL A 378 -5.99 -2.51 11.31
CA VAL A 378 -5.34 -2.02 12.53
C VAL A 378 -3.99 -2.71 12.62
N GLN A 379 -2.91 -1.93 12.64
CA GLN A 379 -1.53 -2.39 12.81
C GLN A 379 -0.80 -1.36 13.69
N PRO A 380 -0.04 -1.77 14.72
CA PRO A 380 0.62 -0.81 15.58
C PRO A 380 1.76 -0.12 14.83
N LEU A 381 2.06 1.13 15.21
CA LEU A 381 3.32 1.75 14.82
C LEU A 381 4.49 0.99 15.44
N CYS A 382 5.48 0.64 14.63
CA CYS A 382 6.67 -0.09 15.08
C CYS A 382 7.87 0.27 14.21
N ALA A 383 9.04 0.40 14.86
CA ALA A 383 10.32 0.67 14.21
C ALA A 383 10.68 -0.48 13.27
N MET A 384 11.15 -0.16 12.06
CA MET A 384 11.68 -1.17 11.15
C MET A 384 13.11 -1.52 11.56
N ASP A 385 13.55 -2.75 11.28
CA ASP A 385 14.93 -3.18 11.51
C ASP A 385 15.91 -2.17 10.86
N ALA A 386 17.05 -1.89 11.50
CA ALA A 386 18.08 -1.03 10.94
C ALA A 386 18.63 -1.55 9.59
N ALA A 387 18.52 -2.87 9.34
CA ALA A 387 18.81 -3.50 8.05
C ALA A 387 17.88 -3.02 6.91
N CYS A 388 16.76 -2.39 7.22
CA CYS A 388 15.81 -1.83 6.25
C CYS A 388 16.32 -0.52 5.65
N ALA A 389 17.32 -0.58 4.77
CA ALA A 389 17.98 0.63 4.25
C ALA A 389 17.21 1.36 3.13
N TRP A 390 16.26 0.69 2.47
CA TRP A 390 15.61 1.21 1.25
C TRP A 390 14.14 0.84 1.22
N GLN A 391 13.25 1.75 0.79
CA GLN A 391 11.95 1.34 0.28
C GLN A 391 12.07 1.01 -1.21
N ALA A 392 11.23 0.13 -1.69
CA ALA A 392 11.18 -0.29 -3.07
C ALA A 392 9.76 -0.30 -3.63
N SER A 393 9.69 -0.33 -4.95
CA SER A 393 8.53 -0.72 -5.74
C SER A 393 8.93 -1.85 -6.67
N GLY A 394 8.13 -2.91 -6.75
CA GLY A 394 8.20 -4.01 -7.70
C GLY A 394 9.33 -5.02 -7.53
N VAL A 395 10.21 -4.85 -6.53
CA VAL A 395 11.26 -5.83 -6.20
C VAL A 395 11.17 -6.26 -4.74
N ASN A 396 11.16 -7.57 -4.54
CA ASN A 396 11.49 -8.19 -3.28
C ASN A 396 12.34 -9.43 -3.57
N ALA A 397 13.63 -9.35 -3.32
CA ALA A 397 14.56 -10.46 -3.53
C ALA A 397 15.53 -10.54 -2.36
N TRP A 398 15.69 -11.73 -1.81
CA TRP A 398 16.57 -11.98 -0.67
C TRP A 398 17.31 -13.30 -0.83
N THR A 399 18.55 -13.33 -0.36
CA THR A 399 19.35 -14.55 -0.21
C THR A 399 19.59 -14.82 1.26
N LEU A 400 19.20 -15.99 1.73
CA LEU A 400 19.51 -16.51 3.05
C LEU A 400 20.86 -17.23 3.00
N ALA A 401 21.77 -16.86 3.90
CA ALA A 401 23.10 -17.47 4.00
C ALA A 401 23.26 -18.20 5.33
N ASN A 402 23.98 -19.32 5.31
CA ASN A 402 24.41 -20.01 6.52
C ASN A 402 25.44 -19.12 7.26
N GLY A 403 25.17 -18.76 8.51
CA GLY A 403 26.04 -17.87 9.29
C GLY A 403 27.43 -18.44 9.61
N ARG A 404 27.62 -19.76 9.57
CA ARG A 404 28.91 -20.44 9.82
C ARG A 404 29.76 -20.55 8.55
N THR A 405 29.15 -20.91 7.42
CA THR A 405 29.88 -21.22 6.18
C THR A 405 29.79 -20.11 5.13
N GLY A 406 28.87 -19.16 5.30
CA GLY A 406 28.55 -18.12 4.32
C GLY A 406 27.84 -18.63 3.07
N GLN A 407 27.56 -19.94 2.97
CA GLN A 407 26.93 -20.52 1.80
C GLN A 407 25.47 -20.09 1.70
N ALA A 408 25.02 -19.75 0.49
CA ALA A 408 23.61 -19.51 0.24
C ALA A 408 22.81 -20.80 0.46
N ILE A 409 21.79 -20.70 1.32
CA ILE A 409 20.90 -21.80 1.72
C ILE A 409 19.45 -21.56 1.32
N GLY A 410 19.05 -20.32 1.03
CA GLY A 410 17.70 -19.98 0.59
C GLY A 410 17.76 -18.76 -0.30
N ALA A 411 16.80 -18.62 -1.21
CA ALA A 411 16.60 -17.38 -1.94
C ALA A 411 15.17 -17.31 -2.43
N TYR A 412 14.46 -16.23 -2.14
CA TYR A 412 13.15 -16.01 -2.73
C TYR A 412 13.12 -14.68 -3.46
N ARG A 413 12.24 -14.63 -4.47
CA ARG A 413 12.01 -13.47 -5.31
C ARG A 413 10.51 -13.30 -5.55
N MET A 414 10.00 -12.09 -5.40
CA MET A 414 8.59 -11.75 -5.61
C MET A 414 8.54 -10.37 -6.25
N ASN A 415 8.56 -10.34 -7.58
CA ASN A 415 8.72 -9.12 -8.35
C ASN A 415 7.52 -8.94 -9.27
N SER A 416 6.80 -7.84 -9.08
CA SER A 416 5.53 -7.58 -9.77
C SER A 416 5.78 -7.01 -11.17
N ALA A 417 5.11 -7.56 -12.18
CA ALA A 417 4.99 -6.92 -13.48
C ALA A 417 3.87 -5.87 -13.42
N MET A 418 4.23 -4.60 -13.33
CA MET A 418 3.27 -3.51 -13.13
C MET A 418 3.79 -2.19 -13.70
N ASP A 419 2.87 -1.25 -13.87
CA ASP A 419 3.20 0.13 -14.17
C ASP A 419 2.87 1.00 -12.95
N VAL A 420 3.73 1.97 -12.64
CA VAL A 420 3.58 2.88 -11.49
C VAL A 420 3.73 4.32 -11.95
N ALA A 421 2.91 5.22 -11.44
CA ALA A 421 3.00 6.66 -11.71
C ALA A 421 2.66 7.49 -10.47
N LEU A 422 3.16 8.72 -10.44
CA LEU A 422 2.93 9.70 -9.35
C LEU A 422 3.13 9.12 -7.93
N PRO A 423 4.22 8.40 -7.62
CA PRO A 423 4.46 8.02 -6.23
C PRO A 423 4.66 9.27 -5.36
N ARG A 424 3.92 9.33 -4.26
CA ARG A 424 3.96 10.41 -3.26
C ARG A 424 4.06 9.86 -1.85
N PHE A 425 4.71 10.63 -0.99
CA PHE A 425 4.98 10.29 0.40
C PHE A 425 4.63 11.44 1.33
N PHE A 426 4.05 11.13 2.49
CA PHE A 426 3.62 12.08 3.52
C PHE A 426 4.02 11.56 4.90
N ASP A 427 4.43 12.45 5.81
CA ASP A 427 4.77 12.14 7.22
C ASP A 427 3.54 12.17 8.15
N TYR A 428 2.35 12.00 7.57
CA TYR A 428 1.11 11.99 8.32
C TYR A 428 0.04 11.15 7.64
N ALA A 429 -1.00 10.82 8.40
CA ALA A 429 -2.18 10.15 7.91
C ALA A 429 -3.05 11.12 7.09
N LEU A 430 -3.21 10.86 5.79
CA LEU A 430 -4.07 11.66 4.92
C LEU A 430 -5.52 11.44 5.29
N SER A 431 -6.29 12.54 5.29
CA SER A 431 -7.75 12.48 5.48
C SER A 431 -8.43 11.90 4.24
N PRO A 432 -9.68 11.42 4.36
CA PRO A 432 -10.45 10.95 3.20
C PRO A 432 -10.57 12.02 2.10
N GLY A 433 -10.67 13.30 2.48
CA GLY A 433 -10.75 14.41 1.53
C GLY A 433 -9.46 14.62 0.74
N GLN A 434 -8.30 14.47 1.40
CA GLN A 434 -7.00 14.55 0.75
C GLN A 434 -6.77 13.35 -0.18
N ALA A 435 -7.12 12.14 0.26
CA ALA A 435 -7.05 10.94 -0.58
C ALA A 435 -7.91 11.08 -1.85
N TYR A 436 -9.10 11.68 -1.72
CA TYR A 436 -9.98 11.97 -2.84
C TYR A 436 -9.42 13.05 -3.79
N LEU A 437 -8.78 14.10 -3.28
CA LEU A 437 -8.10 15.07 -4.14
C LEU A 437 -6.97 14.44 -4.96
N LEU A 438 -6.15 13.57 -4.34
CA LEU A 438 -5.12 12.82 -5.06
C LEU A 438 -5.73 11.89 -6.12
N GLN A 439 -6.88 11.29 -5.86
CA GLN A 439 -7.62 10.51 -6.86
C GLN A 439 -8.03 11.38 -8.05
N LEU A 440 -8.58 12.57 -7.81
CA LEU A 440 -8.99 13.49 -8.87
C LEU A 440 -7.79 13.99 -9.67
N GLU A 441 -6.66 14.24 -9.02
CA GLU A 441 -5.42 14.57 -9.71
C GLU A 441 -4.98 13.44 -10.63
N ALA A 442 -4.93 12.23 -10.09
CA ALA A 442 -4.42 11.05 -10.77
C ALA A 442 -5.30 10.58 -11.94
N LEU A 443 -6.63 10.62 -11.78
CA LEU A 443 -7.57 10.01 -12.73
C LEU A 443 -8.44 11.01 -13.48
N ALA A 444 -8.62 12.22 -12.97
CA ALA A 444 -9.48 13.25 -13.57
C ALA A 444 -8.71 14.49 -14.03
N GLY A 445 -7.39 14.54 -13.84
CA GLY A 445 -6.56 15.66 -14.28
C GLY A 445 -6.86 16.95 -13.52
N LEU A 446 -7.02 16.87 -12.20
CA LEU A 446 -7.05 18.02 -11.29
C LEU A 446 -5.62 18.43 -10.88
N PHE A 447 -5.32 19.73 -10.84
CA PHE A 447 -4.04 20.18 -10.28
C PHE A 447 -4.12 20.22 -8.75
N VAL A 448 -3.25 19.47 -8.07
CA VAL A 448 -3.12 19.49 -6.60
C VAL A 448 -1.69 19.82 -6.22
N ALA A 449 -1.50 21.03 -5.69
CA ALA A 449 -0.20 21.58 -5.32
C ALA A 449 0.40 20.93 -4.08
N ASP A 450 1.72 20.76 -4.08
CA ASP A 450 2.52 20.62 -2.87
C ASP A 450 2.92 21.99 -2.28
N ASP A 451 3.65 21.99 -1.16
CA ASP A 451 4.03 23.20 -0.43
C ASP A 451 4.86 24.18 -1.28
N HIS A 452 5.71 23.69 -2.18
CA HIS A 452 6.53 24.54 -3.05
C HIS A 452 5.67 25.19 -4.14
N GLU A 453 4.83 24.38 -4.79
CA GLU A 453 3.88 24.87 -5.81
C GLU A 453 2.87 25.88 -5.23
N VAL A 454 2.48 25.73 -3.96
CA VAL A 454 1.64 26.71 -3.24
C VAL A 454 2.31 28.08 -3.17
N VAL A 455 3.60 28.15 -2.82
CA VAL A 455 4.34 29.41 -2.73
C VAL A 455 4.43 30.09 -4.10
N GLN A 456 4.75 29.31 -5.14
CA GLN A 456 4.83 29.82 -6.51
C GLN A 456 3.47 30.36 -7.00
N ALA A 457 2.39 29.60 -6.81
CA ALA A 457 1.06 29.99 -7.23
C ALA A 457 0.51 31.20 -6.45
N ALA A 458 0.78 31.28 -5.14
CA ALA A 458 0.45 32.45 -4.33
C ALA A 458 1.21 33.70 -4.79
N GLY A 459 2.48 33.56 -5.19
CA GLY A 459 3.26 34.64 -5.81
C GLY A 459 2.68 35.15 -7.13
N ALA A 460 1.92 34.33 -7.84
CA ALA A 460 1.18 34.69 -9.06
C ALA A 460 -0.24 35.26 -8.77
N GLY A 461 -0.61 35.43 -7.50
CA GLY A 461 -1.92 35.96 -7.10
C GLY A 461 -3.05 34.94 -7.06
N LEU A 462 -2.74 33.64 -7.12
CA LEU A 462 -3.71 32.57 -6.97
C LEU A 462 -3.90 32.20 -5.49
N THR A 463 -5.10 31.76 -5.12
CA THR A 463 -5.46 31.42 -3.74
C THR A 463 -5.55 29.91 -3.55
N PRO A 464 -4.78 29.30 -2.64
CA PRO A 464 -4.88 27.87 -2.37
C PRO A 464 -6.18 27.52 -1.65
N ILE A 465 -6.77 26.41 -2.04
CA ILE A 465 -7.83 25.67 -1.36
C ILE A 465 -7.17 24.49 -0.66
N THR A 466 -6.85 24.67 0.62
CA THR A 466 -6.16 23.65 1.42
C THR A 466 -7.17 22.78 2.16
N ILE A 467 -7.12 21.47 1.96
CA ILE A 467 -7.75 20.52 2.90
C ILE A 467 -6.76 20.34 4.05
N ALA A 468 -7.10 20.94 5.20
CA ALA A 468 -6.25 20.91 6.38
C ALA A 468 -5.95 19.47 6.82
N LYS A 469 -4.73 19.27 7.33
CA LYS A 469 -4.33 18.08 8.08
C LYS A 469 -5.33 17.89 9.23
N GLU A 470 -5.90 16.70 9.37
CA GLU A 470 -6.68 16.40 10.58
C GLU A 470 -5.74 16.58 11.78
N ALA A 471 -6.11 17.49 12.69
CA ALA A 471 -5.34 17.70 13.90
C ALA A 471 -5.37 16.40 14.72
N PRO A 472 -4.21 15.97 15.27
CA PRO A 472 -4.12 14.73 16.05
C PRO A 472 -5.03 14.73 17.29
#